data_AF-A0A0G1DHZ1-F1
#
_entry.id   AF-A0A0G1DHZ1-F1
#
_cell.length_a   1.000
_cell.length_b   1.000
_cell.length_c   1.000
_cell.angle_alpha   90.00
_cell.angle_beta   90.00
_cell.angle_gamma   90.00
#
_symmetry.space_group_name_H-M   'P 1'
#
loop_
_entity.id
_entity.type
_entity.pdbx_description
1 polymer ?
#
loop_
_entity_poly.entity_id
_entity_poly.type
_entity_poly.pdbx_seq_one_letter_code
_entity_poly.pdbx_strand_id
1 'polypeptide(L)'
;VGLLGQLRVNVSGEVRKGDPVGISPILPGVGIKATFSQRVIGFALEETNPENPNPTQQILVYVSPTWYQNPSMALEQTLIADTSFSEQISSFLSTNALTTLGDTVITGNLNIGTLKLDGLINSIDAVGTMKIQPLALGDIEFLGGLVKLNKEGDVTIEIANGLKLKDSGKERPECSDDLRGTFWYTLAQEGKTEDMVEICKMVETNKFEWKRLD
;
A
#
# COMPACT_ATOMS: atom_id res chain seq x y z
N VAL A 1 34.05 49.31 31.66
CA VAL A 1 33.32 48.27 30.90
C VAL A 1 31.85 48.63 30.94
N GLY A 2 31.19 48.80 29.79
CA GLY A 2 29.74 49.01 29.73
C GLY A 2 29.03 47.67 29.88
N LEU A 3 28.26 47.49 30.95
CA LEU A 3 27.57 46.22 31.24
C LEU A 3 26.14 46.19 30.69
N LEU A 4 25.53 47.36 30.49
CA LEU A 4 24.17 47.57 30.00
C LEU A 4 24.10 48.90 29.23
N GLY A 5 23.22 48.97 28.23
CA GLY A 5 22.95 50.21 27.47
C GLY A 5 23.43 50.15 26.03
N GLN A 6 23.61 51.30 25.40
CA GLN A 6 24.05 51.40 24.01
C GLN A 6 25.55 51.66 23.94
N LEU A 7 26.30 50.81 23.23
CA LEU A 7 27.75 50.94 23.09
C LEU A 7 28.15 50.80 21.62
N ARG A 8 29.14 51.58 21.17
CA ARG A 8 29.76 51.37 19.85
C ARG A 8 30.74 50.20 19.93
N VAL A 9 30.55 49.21 19.08
CA VAL A 9 31.34 47.97 19.04
C VAL A 9 31.89 47.79 17.63
N ASN A 10 33.16 47.41 17.53
CA ASN A 10 33.75 46.99 16.26
C ASN A 10 33.16 45.62 15.88
N VAL A 11 32.58 45.49 14.69
CA VAL A 11 32.07 44.22 14.17
C VAL A 11 32.67 43.89 12.81
N SER A 12 32.68 42.61 12.45
CA SER A 12 33.12 42.11 11.13
C SER A 12 32.02 41.28 10.48
N GLY A 13 31.97 41.33 9.15
CA GLY A 13 30.92 40.69 8.34
C GLY A 13 29.63 41.51 8.23
N GLU A 14 28.63 40.94 7.57
CA GLU A 14 27.31 41.55 7.41
C GLU A 14 26.51 41.43 8.71
N VAL A 15 26.24 42.57 9.35
CA VAL A 15 25.37 42.67 10.53
C VAL A 15 24.23 43.62 10.21
N ARG A 16 22.99 43.15 10.35
CA ARG A 16 21.77 43.95 10.14
C ARG A 16 21.20 44.38 11.49
N LYS A 17 20.40 45.45 11.47
CA LYS A 17 19.66 45.90 12.66
C LYS A 17 18.79 44.75 13.21
N GLY A 18 18.92 44.48 14.51
CA GLY A 18 18.24 43.38 15.21
C GLY A 18 19.02 42.07 15.24
N ASP A 19 20.13 41.95 14.51
CA ASP A 19 20.95 40.73 14.56
C ASP A 19 21.62 40.56 15.94
N PRO A 20 21.72 39.33 16.45
CA PRO A 20 22.47 39.02 17.66
C PRO A 20 23.98 39.16 17.40
N VAL A 21 24.69 39.90 18.26
CA VAL A 21 26.14 40.13 18.14
C VAL A 21 26.90 39.31 19.18
N GLY A 22 27.64 38.31 18.71
CA GLY A 22 28.55 37.48 19.52
C GLY A 22 29.99 37.96 19.46
N ILE A 23 30.89 37.23 20.12
CA ILE A 23 32.34 37.50 20.10
C ILE A 23 32.95 36.73 18.91
N SER A 24 33.81 37.38 18.13
CA SER A 24 34.55 36.68 17.07
C SER A 24 35.56 35.69 17.66
N PRO A 25 35.56 34.42 17.22
CA PRO A 25 36.57 33.45 17.66
C PRO A 25 37.94 33.70 17.00
N ILE A 26 37.99 34.48 15.90
CA ILE A 26 39.21 34.70 15.10
C ILE A 26 39.81 36.08 15.37
N LEU A 27 38.98 37.11 15.61
CA LEU A 27 39.41 38.51 15.72
C LEU A 27 39.16 39.04 17.16
N PRO A 28 40.20 39.16 18.01
CA PRO A 28 40.05 39.67 19.37
C PRO A 28 39.47 41.08 19.41
N GLY A 29 38.48 41.31 20.27
CA GLY A 29 37.85 42.63 20.43
C GLY A 29 36.88 43.02 19.31
N VAL A 30 36.55 42.10 18.40
CA VAL A 30 35.60 42.31 17.31
C VAL A 30 34.38 41.41 17.48
N GLY A 31 33.19 41.98 17.34
CA GLY A 31 31.93 41.24 17.32
C GLY A 31 31.60 40.68 15.95
N ILE A 32 30.79 39.62 15.90
CA ILE A 32 30.24 39.06 14.65
C ILE A 32 28.77 38.71 14.86
N LYS A 33 28.01 38.60 13.76
CA LYS A 33 26.65 38.04 13.81
C LYS A 33 26.69 36.61 14.37
N ALA A 34 25.84 36.30 15.35
CA ALA A 34 25.73 34.96 15.90
C ALA A 34 24.90 34.07 14.96
N THR A 35 25.55 33.07 14.35
CA THR A 35 24.93 32.08 13.46
C THR A 35 24.72 30.71 14.12
N PHE A 36 25.14 30.55 15.38
CA PHE A 36 25.00 29.34 16.18
C PHE A 36 24.69 29.72 17.63
N SER A 37 24.24 28.74 18.43
CA SER A 37 23.88 28.99 19.82
C SER A 37 25.12 29.32 20.65
N GLN A 38 25.16 30.52 21.22
CA GLN A 38 26.30 31.02 22.02
C GLN A 38 25.89 32.19 22.92
N ARG A 39 26.79 32.58 23.82
CA ARG A 39 26.65 33.82 24.58
C ARG A 39 26.85 35.02 23.64
N VAL A 40 25.88 35.91 23.62
CA VAL A 40 25.93 37.15 22.84
C VAL A 40 26.08 38.35 23.76
N ILE A 41 26.68 39.42 23.23
CA ILE A 41 26.86 40.69 23.93
C ILE A 41 25.54 41.47 23.94
N GLY A 42 24.76 41.37 22.86
CA GLY A 42 23.55 42.13 22.67
C GLY A 42 23.01 42.04 21.25
N PHE A 43 22.20 43.03 20.86
CA PHE A 43 21.58 43.12 19.54
C PHE A 43 21.98 44.40 18.81
N ALA A 44 22.22 44.30 17.51
CA ALA A 44 22.63 45.42 16.68
C ALA A 44 21.52 46.47 16.53
N LEU A 45 21.85 47.75 16.75
CA LEU A 45 20.95 48.88 16.52
C LEU A 45 21.24 49.61 15.19
N GLU A 46 22.45 49.44 14.67
CA GLU A 46 22.93 49.90 13.36
C GLU A 46 23.32 48.70 12.50
N GLU A 47 23.36 48.89 11.18
CA GLU A 47 23.83 47.89 10.22
C GLU A 47 25.21 48.26 9.69
N THR A 48 25.98 47.26 9.26
CA THR A 48 27.26 47.47 8.57
C THR A 48 27.03 47.85 7.12
N ASN A 49 27.81 48.78 6.57
CA ASN A 49 27.77 49.08 5.14
C ASN A 49 28.54 48.00 4.36
N PRO A 50 27.90 47.18 3.50
CA PRO A 50 28.59 46.13 2.75
C PRO A 50 29.59 46.67 1.72
N GLU A 51 29.49 47.94 1.31
CA GLU A 51 30.40 48.58 0.36
C GLU A 51 31.68 49.13 1.01
N ASN A 52 31.74 49.16 2.35
CA ASN A 52 32.90 49.66 3.06
C ASN A 52 34.07 48.67 2.95
N PRO A 53 35.25 49.06 2.42
CA PRO A 53 36.38 48.17 2.25
C PRO A 53 37.03 47.75 3.58
N ASN A 54 36.69 48.40 4.70
CA ASN A 54 37.24 48.05 6.00
C ASN A 54 36.67 46.72 6.49
N PRO A 55 37.52 45.74 6.88
CA PRO A 55 37.07 44.43 7.38
C PRO A 55 36.36 44.52 8.74
N THR A 56 36.44 45.67 9.41
CA THR A 56 35.75 45.96 10.67
C THR A 56 35.09 47.32 10.61
N GLN A 57 33.89 47.43 11.16
CA GLN A 57 33.10 48.66 11.22
C GLN A 57 32.56 48.87 12.63
N GLN A 58 32.46 50.13 13.07
CA GLN A 58 31.80 50.44 14.34
C GLN A 58 30.31 50.56 14.14
N ILE A 59 29.55 49.74 14.85
CA ILE A 59 28.09 49.83 14.92
C ILE A 59 27.63 50.04 16.35
N LEU A 60 26.48 50.69 16.51
CA LEU A 60 25.80 50.79 17.80
C LEU A 60 25.11 49.46 18.14
N VAL A 61 25.37 48.94 19.34
CA VAL A 61 24.79 47.70 19.86
C VAL A 61 24.09 47.99 21.19
N TYR A 62 22.89 47.42 21.37
CA TYR A 62 22.25 47.37 22.69
C TYR A 62 22.85 46.21 23.48
N VAL A 63 23.74 46.53 24.42
CA VAL A 63 24.45 45.58 25.27
C VAL A 63 23.50 45.07 26.35
N SER A 64 23.19 43.79 26.28
CA SER A 64 22.40 43.03 27.24
C SER A 64 22.78 41.56 27.12
N PRO A 65 23.87 41.13 27.80
CA PRO A 65 24.43 39.81 27.60
C PRO A 65 23.40 38.71 27.88
N THR A 66 23.17 37.84 26.90
CA THR A 66 22.22 36.73 26.99
C THR A 66 22.72 35.52 26.20
N TRP A 67 22.04 34.39 26.32
CA TRP A 67 22.28 33.24 25.47
C TRP A 67 21.40 33.35 24.22
N TYR A 68 22.02 33.38 23.04
CA TYR A 68 21.29 33.28 21.78
C TYR A 68 21.14 31.80 21.43
N GLN A 69 19.92 31.38 21.11
CA GLN A 69 19.62 30.06 20.58
C GLN A 69 19.28 30.21 19.10
N ASN A 70 20.06 29.56 18.23
CA ASN A 70 19.75 29.60 16.81
C ASN A 70 18.43 28.84 16.55
N PRO A 71 17.37 29.49 16.01
CA PRO A 71 16.10 28.84 15.75
C PRO A 71 16.19 27.72 14.70
N SER A 72 17.22 27.69 13.84
CA SER A 72 17.39 26.61 12.86
C SER A 72 17.73 25.26 13.50
N MET A 73 18.29 25.24 14.72
CA MET A 73 18.50 23.99 15.47
C MET A 73 17.26 23.55 16.25
N ALA A 74 16.31 24.45 16.51
CA ALA A 74 15.06 24.10 17.19
C ALA A 74 14.10 23.32 16.27
N LEU A 75 14.32 23.37 14.95
CA LEU A 75 13.50 22.69 13.94
C LEU A 75 13.95 21.25 13.63
N GLU A 76 15.03 20.74 14.23
CA GLU A 76 15.42 19.32 14.12
C GLU A 76 15.07 18.49 15.36
N GLN A 77 14.37 19.07 16.35
CA GLN A 77 14.02 18.39 17.60
C GLN A 77 12.51 18.09 17.67
N THR A 78 12.03 17.24 16.75
CA THR A 78 10.82 16.41 16.98
C THR A 78 10.90 15.04 16.31
N LEU A 79 12.10 14.46 16.23
CA LEU A 79 12.25 13.03 16.01
C LEU A 79 13.46 12.59 16.81
N ILE A 80 13.26 11.86 17.91
CA ILE A 80 14.04 10.70 18.33
C ILE A 80 13.51 10.16 19.68
N ALA A 81 13.29 8.84 19.67
CA ALA A 81 13.30 7.89 20.78
C ALA A 81 12.11 7.84 21.74
N ASP A 82 11.02 7.22 21.27
CA ASP A 82 10.24 6.31 22.11
C ASP A 82 10.63 4.87 21.75
N THR A 83 11.42 4.23 22.61
CA THR A 83 11.84 2.83 22.46
C THR A 83 10.76 1.82 22.86
N SER A 84 9.56 2.27 23.26
CA SER A 84 8.40 1.40 23.53
C SER A 84 7.55 1.09 22.28
N PHE A 85 7.86 1.72 21.14
CA PHE A 85 7.07 1.57 19.92
C PHE A 85 7.41 0.31 19.09
N SER A 86 8.49 -0.41 19.38
CA SER A 86 8.83 -1.63 18.62
C SER A 86 7.93 -2.83 18.96
N GLU A 87 7.25 -2.83 20.10
CA GLU A 87 6.31 -3.88 20.49
C GLU A 87 4.87 -3.66 19.97
N GLN A 88 4.51 -2.46 19.49
CA GLN A 88 3.16 -2.13 19.00
C GLN A 88 3.01 -2.09 17.46
N ILE A 89 4.11 -2.20 16.69
CA ILE A 89 4.08 -2.17 15.22
C ILE A 89 3.52 -3.46 14.59
N SER A 90 3.23 -4.51 15.37
CA SER A 90 2.48 -5.68 14.88
C SER A 90 1.00 -5.38 14.55
N SER A 91 0.46 -4.22 14.95
CA SER A 91 -0.97 -3.89 14.79
C SER A 91 -1.32 -2.83 13.75
N PHE A 92 -0.37 -2.13 13.12
CA PHE A 92 -0.69 -0.93 12.32
C PHE A 92 0.16 -0.71 11.06
N LEU A 93 0.42 -1.76 10.27
CA LEU A 93 0.86 -1.55 8.88
C LEU A 93 -0.36 -1.31 7.97
N SER A 94 -0.93 -0.11 8.05
CA SER A 94 -1.91 0.40 7.07
C SER A 94 -1.21 1.45 6.22
N THR A 95 -0.93 1.15 4.95
CA THR A 95 -0.33 2.11 4.02
C THR A 95 -1.30 2.40 2.88
N ASN A 96 -1.57 3.69 2.64
CA ASN A 96 -2.41 4.18 1.52
C ASN A 96 -1.58 4.35 0.23
N ALA A 97 -0.56 3.52 0.06
CA ALA A 97 0.40 3.52 -1.05
C ALA A 97 0.77 2.07 -1.40
N LEU A 98 1.59 1.85 -2.43
CA LEU A 98 2.11 0.52 -2.75
C LEU A 98 2.74 -0.11 -1.49
N THR A 99 2.06 -1.12 -0.93
CA THR A 99 2.49 -1.80 0.29
C THR A 99 3.35 -3.00 -0.10
N THR A 100 4.64 -2.99 0.24
CA THR A 100 5.51 -4.18 0.21
C THR A 100 5.52 -4.84 1.58
N LEU A 101 4.77 -5.94 1.71
CA LEU A 101 4.82 -6.85 2.86
C LEU A 101 6.09 -7.74 2.76
N GLY A 102 6.93 -7.82 3.81
CA GLY A 102 8.10 -8.74 3.93
C GLY A 102 7.68 -10.18 4.30
N ASP A 103 8.54 -10.99 4.93
CA ASP A 103 8.14 -12.34 5.39
C ASP A 103 6.89 -12.27 6.31
N THR A 104 5.77 -12.80 5.81
CA THR A 104 4.47 -12.79 6.48
C THR A 104 4.08 -14.24 6.80
N VAL A 105 4.34 -14.69 8.03
CA VAL A 105 3.74 -15.93 8.54
C VAL A 105 2.35 -15.59 9.04
N ILE A 106 1.33 -16.26 8.49
CA ILE A 106 0.00 -16.26 9.09
C ILE A 106 -0.28 -17.62 9.68
N THR A 107 -0.05 -17.71 10.98
CA THR A 107 -0.57 -18.78 11.83
C THR A 107 -2.09 -18.55 11.94
N GLY A 108 -2.85 -18.99 10.93
CA GLY A 108 -4.25 -18.59 10.68
C GLY A 108 -4.60 -18.53 9.17
N ASN A 109 -5.25 -17.46 8.73
CA ASN A 109 -5.65 -17.27 7.32
C ASN A 109 -4.74 -16.31 6.54
N LEU A 110 -4.10 -16.78 5.46
CA LEU A 110 -3.34 -15.94 4.51
C LEU A 110 -4.13 -15.67 3.23
N ASN A 111 -4.20 -14.40 2.86
CA ASN A 111 -5.21 -13.88 1.95
C ASN A 111 -4.60 -13.11 0.77
N ILE A 112 -3.75 -13.71 -0.10
CA ILE A 112 -3.14 -12.98 -1.23
C ILE A 112 -2.69 -13.94 -2.37
N GLY A 113 -2.74 -13.49 -3.63
CA GLY A 113 -1.89 -14.07 -4.69
C GLY A 113 -2.22 -13.65 -6.13
N THR A 114 -1.85 -14.51 -7.09
CA THR A 114 -2.22 -14.46 -8.53
C THR A 114 -3.71 -14.55 -8.76
N LEU A 115 -4.44 -14.88 -7.70
CA LEU A 115 -5.72 -14.31 -7.36
C LEU A 115 -5.66 -12.80 -7.56
N LYS A 116 -5.64 -12.43 -8.83
CA LYS A 116 -5.88 -11.08 -9.22
C LYS A 116 -7.36 -10.93 -8.98
N LEU A 117 -7.65 -10.32 -7.84
CA LEU A 117 -8.91 -9.66 -7.63
C LEU A 117 -8.83 -8.39 -8.44
N ASP A 118 -9.07 -8.53 -9.73
CA ASP A 118 -9.10 -7.36 -10.59
C ASP A 118 -10.46 -6.70 -10.46
N GLY A 119 -10.53 -5.69 -9.60
CA GLY A 119 -11.75 -4.90 -9.45
C GLY A 119 -12.13 -4.11 -10.71
N LEU A 120 -11.23 -3.96 -11.69
CA LEU A 120 -11.53 -3.22 -12.91
C LEU A 120 -12.41 -4.04 -13.87
N ILE A 121 -12.26 -5.36 -13.86
CA ILE A 121 -12.94 -6.27 -14.80
C ILE A 121 -13.78 -7.36 -14.10
N ASN A 122 -13.92 -7.31 -12.77
CA ASN A 122 -14.67 -8.27 -11.96
C ASN A 122 -14.21 -9.72 -12.16
N SER A 123 -12.90 -9.94 -12.28
CA SER A 123 -12.34 -11.27 -12.37
C SER A 123 -11.69 -11.68 -11.07
N ILE A 124 -11.90 -12.96 -10.76
CA ILE A 124 -11.04 -13.71 -9.85
C ILE A 124 -10.21 -14.58 -10.77
N ASP A 125 -9.19 -13.95 -11.33
CA ASP A 125 -8.25 -14.72 -12.11
C ASP A 125 -7.30 -15.35 -11.12
N ALA A 126 -7.21 -16.66 -11.18
CA ALA A 126 -5.98 -17.32 -10.81
C ALA A 126 -5.30 -17.62 -12.13
N VAL A 127 -4.03 -17.26 -12.26
CA VAL A 127 -3.25 -17.77 -13.38
C VAL A 127 -3.18 -19.29 -13.24
N GLY A 128 -3.82 -20.02 -14.16
CA GLY A 128 -3.91 -21.48 -14.17
C GLY A 128 -5.22 -22.03 -13.57
N THR A 129 -5.15 -23.23 -12.98
CA THR A 129 -6.34 -23.90 -12.43
C THR A 129 -6.58 -23.45 -10.98
N MET A 130 -7.68 -22.74 -10.77
CA MET A 130 -8.17 -22.40 -9.43
C MET A 130 -8.65 -23.66 -8.71
N LYS A 131 -7.88 -24.14 -7.74
CA LYS A 131 -8.26 -25.29 -6.90
C LYS A 131 -8.99 -24.79 -5.67
N ILE A 132 -10.29 -25.07 -5.61
CA ILE A 132 -11.10 -24.84 -4.41
C ILE A 132 -10.96 -26.11 -3.57
N GLN A 133 -10.44 -25.97 -2.35
CA GLN A 133 -10.33 -27.04 -1.35
C GLN A 133 -9.73 -28.36 -1.91
N PRO A 134 -8.44 -28.35 -2.25
CA PRO A 134 -7.80 -29.49 -2.94
C PRO A 134 -7.83 -30.81 -2.15
N LEU A 135 -8.01 -30.74 -0.83
CA LEU A 135 -8.04 -31.90 0.05
C LEU A 135 -9.44 -32.49 0.24
N ALA A 136 -10.47 -31.87 -0.33
CA ALA A 136 -11.86 -32.32 -0.18
C ALA A 136 -12.24 -32.62 1.28
N LEU A 137 -11.72 -31.84 2.24
CA LEU A 137 -11.96 -32.06 3.67
C LEU A 137 -13.44 -31.82 4.05
N GLY A 138 -14.17 -31.15 3.16
CA GLY A 138 -15.59 -30.81 3.21
C GLY A 138 -16.14 -30.82 1.79
N ASP A 139 -17.46 -30.72 1.66
CA ASP A 139 -18.08 -30.39 0.39
C ASP A 139 -17.77 -28.92 0.04
N ILE A 140 -17.68 -28.63 -1.25
CA ILE A 140 -17.59 -27.28 -1.77
C ILE A 140 -18.98 -26.90 -2.28
N GLU A 141 -19.59 -25.90 -1.65
CA GLU A 141 -20.91 -25.41 -2.02
C GLU A 141 -20.81 -24.03 -2.65
N PHE A 142 -21.46 -23.85 -3.79
CA PHE A 142 -21.70 -22.55 -4.41
C PHE A 142 -23.21 -22.28 -4.44
N LEU A 143 -23.61 -21.00 -4.44
CA LEU A 143 -25.00 -20.58 -4.60
C LEU A 143 -26.01 -21.21 -3.60
N GLY A 144 -25.59 -21.49 -2.37
CA GLY A 144 -26.50 -22.01 -1.33
C GLY A 144 -26.99 -23.44 -1.60
N GLY A 145 -26.16 -24.26 -2.23
CA GLY A 145 -26.44 -25.68 -2.40
C GLY A 145 -27.00 -26.02 -3.76
N LEU A 146 -27.42 -25.01 -4.53
CA LEU A 146 -27.86 -25.16 -5.90
C LEU A 146 -26.74 -25.70 -6.80
N VAL A 147 -25.48 -25.44 -6.45
CA VAL A 147 -24.31 -26.11 -7.03
C VAL A 147 -23.47 -26.67 -5.87
N LYS A 148 -23.43 -27.99 -5.76
CA LYS A 148 -22.59 -28.69 -4.78
C LYS A 148 -21.57 -29.56 -5.49
N LEU A 149 -20.30 -29.42 -5.10
CA LEU A 149 -19.27 -30.43 -5.27
C LEU A 149 -19.13 -31.19 -3.96
N ASN A 150 -19.50 -32.47 -3.95
CA ASN A 150 -19.21 -33.31 -2.78
C ASN A 150 -17.72 -33.71 -2.75
N LYS A 151 -17.30 -34.37 -1.67
CA LYS A 151 -15.91 -34.86 -1.52
C LYS A 151 -15.51 -35.90 -2.58
N GLU A 152 -16.49 -36.57 -3.14
CA GLU A 152 -16.33 -37.58 -4.19
C GLU A 152 -16.17 -36.95 -5.59
N GLY A 153 -16.45 -35.65 -5.73
CA GLY A 153 -16.32 -34.88 -6.97
C GLY A 153 -17.60 -34.82 -7.82
N ASP A 154 -18.71 -35.35 -7.33
CA ASP A 154 -20.00 -35.23 -8.00
C ASP A 154 -20.51 -33.79 -7.91
N VAL A 155 -21.10 -33.34 -9.03
CA VAL A 155 -21.74 -32.03 -9.11
C VAL A 155 -23.26 -32.22 -9.11
N THR A 156 -23.93 -31.77 -8.05
CA THR A 156 -25.39 -31.69 -8.02
C THR A 156 -25.83 -30.28 -8.39
N ILE A 157 -26.74 -30.19 -9.36
CA ILE A 157 -27.41 -28.94 -9.73
C ILE A 157 -28.92 -29.10 -9.55
N GLU A 158 -29.50 -28.37 -8.60
CA GLU A 158 -30.95 -28.36 -8.40
C GLU A 158 -31.62 -27.27 -9.23
N ILE A 159 -32.62 -27.66 -10.02
CA ILE A 159 -33.38 -26.74 -10.87
C ILE A 159 -34.61 -26.27 -10.11
N ALA A 160 -34.54 -25.06 -9.56
CA ALA A 160 -35.74 -24.34 -9.20
C ALA A 160 -36.46 -23.89 -10.49
N ASN A 161 -37.77 -24.17 -10.58
CA ASN A 161 -38.66 -23.90 -11.72
C ASN A 161 -38.21 -22.72 -12.61
N GLY A 162 -37.52 -23.02 -13.73
CA GLY A 162 -37.15 -21.99 -14.72
C GLY A 162 -35.69 -21.92 -15.15
N LEU A 163 -34.86 -22.95 -14.99
CA LEU A 163 -33.55 -23.00 -15.64
C LEU A 163 -33.71 -22.92 -17.17
N LYS A 164 -33.55 -21.72 -17.73
CA LYS A 164 -33.56 -21.50 -19.17
C LYS A 164 -32.15 -21.78 -19.68
N LEU A 165 -31.89 -23.01 -20.11
CA LEU A 165 -30.69 -23.35 -20.88
C LEU A 165 -30.78 -22.58 -22.21
N LYS A 166 -29.99 -21.51 -22.33
CA LYS A 166 -29.91 -20.74 -23.58
C LYS A 166 -28.89 -21.44 -24.48
N ASP A 167 -29.40 -22.11 -25.50
CA ASP A 167 -28.59 -22.70 -26.57
C ASP A 167 -27.71 -21.62 -27.21
N SER A 168 -26.43 -21.91 -27.43
CA SER A 168 -25.42 -20.92 -27.89
C SER A 168 -25.53 -20.57 -29.38
N GLY A 169 -26.55 -21.09 -30.07
CA GLY A 169 -26.94 -20.62 -31.39
C GLY A 169 -26.02 -21.04 -32.53
N LYS A 170 -25.16 -22.05 -32.34
CA LYS A 170 -24.56 -22.74 -33.48
C LYS A 170 -25.67 -23.52 -34.19
N GLU A 171 -25.87 -23.23 -35.47
CA GLU A 171 -26.83 -23.90 -36.34
C GLU A 171 -26.77 -25.41 -36.10
N ARG A 172 -27.88 -25.96 -35.60
CA ARG A 172 -27.98 -27.39 -35.31
C ARG A 172 -27.92 -28.13 -36.65
N PRO A 173 -27.10 -29.18 -36.80
CA PRO A 173 -27.26 -30.07 -37.93
C PRO A 173 -28.69 -30.63 -37.89
N GLU A 174 -29.42 -30.50 -38.99
CA GLU A 174 -30.79 -30.98 -39.11
C GLU A 174 -30.84 -32.46 -38.68
N CYS A 175 -31.59 -32.75 -37.63
CA CYS A 175 -31.85 -34.12 -37.23
C CYS A 175 -32.72 -34.76 -38.31
N SER A 176 -32.20 -35.78 -38.98
CA SER A 176 -32.98 -36.70 -39.80
C SER A 176 -34.15 -37.27 -38.97
N ASP A 177 -35.36 -37.21 -39.54
CA ASP A 177 -36.66 -37.43 -38.87
C ASP A 177 -36.87 -38.84 -38.26
N ASP A 178 -35.91 -39.76 -38.38
CA ASP A 178 -36.09 -41.16 -38.03
C ASP A 178 -35.62 -41.56 -36.63
N LEU A 179 -35.09 -40.63 -35.82
CA LEU A 179 -34.70 -40.91 -34.44
C LEU A 179 -35.30 -39.87 -33.49
N ARG A 180 -36.35 -40.31 -32.80
CA ARG A 180 -37.06 -39.53 -31.77
C ARG A 180 -36.10 -39.17 -30.63
N GLY A 181 -35.57 -37.96 -30.69
CA GLY A 181 -35.20 -37.15 -29.53
C GLY A 181 -33.92 -37.55 -28.80
N THR A 182 -32.90 -38.00 -29.53
CA THR A 182 -31.56 -38.22 -28.98
C THR A 182 -30.81 -36.89 -28.94
N PHE A 183 -30.51 -36.38 -27.74
CA PHE A 183 -29.60 -35.24 -27.57
C PHE A 183 -28.18 -35.80 -27.43
N TRP A 184 -27.31 -35.48 -28.37
CA TRP A 184 -25.89 -35.83 -28.30
C TRP A 184 -25.11 -34.66 -27.73
N TYR A 185 -24.24 -34.92 -26.76
CA TYR A 185 -23.16 -34.02 -26.39
C TYR A 185 -21.83 -34.76 -26.59
N THR A 186 -20.89 -34.12 -27.26
CA THR A 186 -19.55 -34.67 -27.48
C THR A 186 -18.63 -34.13 -26.39
N LEU A 187 -18.21 -34.98 -25.44
CA LEU A 187 -17.12 -34.68 -24.53
C LEU A 187 -15.81 -35.02 -25.23
N ALA A 188 -15.21 -34.03 -25.90
CA ALA A 188 -13.88 -34.19 -26.49
C ALA A 188 -12.82 -34.05 -25.40
N GLN A 189 -12.19 -35.15 -25.00
CA GLN A 189 -10.87 -35.10 -24.36
C GLN A 189 -9.79 -35.09 -25.43
N GLU A 190 -8.84 -34.16 -25.35
CA GLU A 190 -7.67 -34.13 -26.22
C GLU A 190 -6.87 -35.43 -26.08
N GLY A 191 -6.80 -36.21 -27.17
CA GLY A 191 -5.81 -37.27 -27.33
C GLY A 191 -6.29 -38.72 -27.27
N LYS A 192 -7.58 -39.02 -27.13
CA LYS A 192 -8.11 -40.37 -27.36
C LYS A 192 -9.41 -40.34 -28.17
N THR A 193 -9.38 -41.08 -29.27
CA THR A 193 -10.54 -41.38 -30.12
C THR A 193 -11.59 -42.17 -29.34
N GLU A 194 -12.77 -41.55 -29.26
CA GLU A 194 -14.11 -42.13 -29.34
C GLU A 194 -14.48 -43.29 -28.41
N ASP A 195 -15.04 -42.93 -27.26
CA ASP A 195 -16.16 -43.67 -26.68
C ASP A 195 -17.37 -42.72 -26.63
N MET A 196 -18.30 -42.89 -27.57
CA MET A 196 -19.60 -42.20 -27.52
C MET A 196 -20.47 -42.86 -26.45
N VAL A 197 -20.71 -42.15 -25.35
CA VAL A 197 -21.65 -42.60 -24.32
C VAL A 197 -23.07 -42.21 -24.75
N GLU A 198 -23.87 -43.20 -25.10
CA GLU A 198 -25.30 -43.04 -25.39
C GLU A 198 -26.08 -42.91 -24.06
N ILE A 199 -26.58 -41.71 -23.75
CA ILE A 199 -27.50 -41.53 -22.61
C ILE A 199 -28.94 -41.62 -23.12
N CYS A 200 -29.53 -42.80 -22.94
CA CYS A 200 -30.95 -43.00 -23.13
C CYS A 200 -31.75 -42.30 -22.02
N LYS A 201 -32.57 -41.36 -22.46
CA LYS A 201 -33.44 -40.49 -21.67
C LYS A 201 -34.62 -41.29 -21.10
N MET A 202 -34.79 -41.36 -19.77
CA MET A 202 -36.11 -41.61 -19.17
C MET A 202 -36.73 -40.27 -18.73
N VAL A 203 -37.47 -39.67 -19.65
CA VAL A 203 -38.29 -38.47 -19.42
C VAL A 203 -39.56 -38.89 -18.70
N GLU A 204 -39.49 -39.13 -17.39
CA GLU A 204 -40.72 -39.25 -16.59
C GLU A 204 -40.47 -39.01 -15.10
N THR A 205 -39.23 -39.21 -14.65
CA THR A 205 -38.77 -38.71 -13.35
C THR A 205 -37.72 -37.65 -13.62
N ASN A 206 -37.83 -36.47 -13.02
CA ASN A 206 -36.86 -35.38 -13.15
C ASN A 206 -35.50 -35.72 -12.49
N LYS A 207 -35.01 -36.96 -12.64
CA LYS A 207 -33.77 -37.47 -12.11
C LYS A 207 -32.88 -37.87 -13.28
N PHE A 208 -31.72 -37.23 -13.36
CA PHE A 208 -30.64 -37.63 -14.25
C PHE A 208 -29.64 -38.41 -13.40
N GLU A 209 -29.43 -39.68 -13.71
CA GLU A 209 -28.35 -40.47 -13.12
C GLU A 209 -27.24 -40.66 -14.16
N TRP A 210 -26.03 -40.25 -13.79
CA TRP A 210 -24.83 -40.47 -14.58
C TRP A 210 -24.17 -41.76 -14.09
N LYS A 211 -24.03 -42.75 -14.96
CA LYS A 211 -23.26 -43.96 -14.68
C LYS A 211 -22.02 -43.96 -15.55
N ARG A 212 -20.85 -44.03 -14.90
CA ARG A 212 -19.59 -44.34 -15.57
C ARG A 212 -19.63 -45.82 -15.92
N LEU A 213 -19.48 -46.14 -17.20
CA LEU A 213 -19.23 -47.51 -17.64
C LEU A 213 -17.72 -47.73 -17.54
N ASP A 214 -17.32 -48.74 -16.78
CA ASP A 214 -15.94 -49.21 -16.66
C ASP A 214 -15.49 -49.97 -17.90
#